data_AF-A0A353BXH3-F1
#
_entry.id   AF-A0A353BXH3-F1
#
_cell.length_a   1.000
_cell.length_b   1.000
_cell.length_c   1.000
_cell.angle_alpha   90.00
_cell.angle_beta   90.00
_cell.angle_gamma   90.00
#
_symmetry.space_group_name_H-M   'P 1'
#
loop_
_entity.id
_entity.type
_entity.pdbx_description
1 polymer ?
#
loop_
_entity_poly.entity_id
_entity_poly.type
_entity_poly.pdbx_seq_one_letter_code
_entity_poly.pdbx_strand_id
1 'polypeptide(L)'
;AYRKANKDKDPAAVTALGYDAYLVIRAAIARAKTTDGPKLRDAINATKNFPGAAGTITFDENRNAVKSAVIKTVKNGKFVYMDTIQPSK
;
A
#
# COMPACT_ATOMS: atom_id res chain seq x y z
N ALA A 1 -1.75 -3.35 -16.60
CA ALA A 1 -1.06 -4.65 -16.67
C ALA A 1 -1.85 -5.78 -15.99
N TYR A 2 -2.11 -5.71 -14.68
CA TYR A 2 -2.80 -6.78 -13.92
C TYR A 2 -4.15 -7.20 -14.53
N ARG A 3 -5.09 -6.25 -14.73
CA ARG A 3 -6.42 -6.53 -15.31
C ARG A 3 -6.35 -7.24 -16.67
N LYS A 4 -5.51 -6.74 -17.57
CA LYS A 4 -5.25 -7.35 -18.90
C LYS A 4 -4.79 -8.82 -18.77
N ALA A 5 -3.96 -9.14 -17.79
CA ALA A 5 -3.49 -10.51 -17.54
C ALA A 5 -4.51 -11.39 -16.79
N ASN A 6 -5.57 -10.80 -16.21
CA ASN A 6 -6.51 -11.47 -15.31
C ASN A 6 -7.98 -11.32 -15.75
N LYS A 7 -8.25 -11.23 -17.06
CA LYS A 7 -9.61 -11.13 -17.62
C LYS A 7 -10.42 -9.98 -17.02
N ASP A 8 -9.78 -8.81 -16.91
CA ASP A 8 -10.33 -7.57 -16.36
C ASP A 8 -10.80 -7.62 -14.90
N LYS A 9 -10.41 -8.67 -14.17
CA LYS A 9 -10.67 -8.77 -12.73
C LYS A 9 -9.78 -7.83 -11.93
N ASP A 10 -10.37 -7.25 -10.90
CA ASP A 10 -9.63 -6.47 -9.92
C ASP A 10 -8.71 -7.35 -9.06
N PRO A 11 -7.54 -6.84 -8.66
CA PRO A 11 -6.68 -7.53 -7.71
C PRO A 11 -7.35 -7.62 -6.35
N ALA A 12 -7.05 -8.69 -5.62
CA ALA A 12 -7.32 -8.72 -4.19
C ALA A 12 -6.51 -7.61 -3.49
N ALA A 13 -6.99 -7.11 -2.36
CA ALA A 13 -6.33 -6.03 -1.62
C ALA A 13 -4.87 -6.39 -1.28
N VAL A 14 -4.62 -7.63 -0.86
CA VAL A 14 -3.28 -8.15 -0.55
C VAL A 14 -2.31 -8.10 -1.74
N THR A 15 -2.80 -8.26 -2.97
CA THR A 15 -1.98 -8.15 -4.18
C THR A 15 -1.54 -6.70 -4.40
N ALA A 16 -2.44 -5.74 -4.20
CA ALA A 16 -2.11 -4.32 -4.29
C ALA A 16 -1.14 -3.90 -3.18
N LEU A 17 -1.29 -4.43 -1.96
CA LEU A 17 -0.38 -4.16 -0.84
C LEU A 17 1.03 -4.71 -1.08
N GLY A 18 1.16 -5.90 -1.66
CA GLY A 18 2.47 -6.45 -2.04
C GLY A 18 3.17 -5.61 -3.10
N TYR A 19 2.42 -5.14 -4.11
CA TYR A 19 2.94 -4.22 -5.13
C TYR A 19 3.43 -2.91 -4.52
N ASP A 20 2.64 -2.33 -3.62
CA ASP A 20 3.00 -1.12 -2.88
C ASP A 20 4.27 -1.30 -2.06
N ALA A 21 4.39 -2.41 -1.32
CA ALA A 21 5.58 -2.71 -0.52
C ALA A 21 6.84 -2.75 -1.39
N TYR A 22 6.78 -3.42 -2.54
CA TYR A 22 7.89 -3.45 -3.49
C TYR A 22 8.29 -2.04 -3.96
N LEU A 23 7.31 -1.21 -4.33
CA LEU A 23 7.57 0.14 -4.80
C LEU A 23 8.18 1.05 -3.72
N VAL A 24 7.68 0.93 -2.48
CA VAL A 24 8.22 1.66 -1.31
C VAL A 24 9.67 1.25 -1.06
N ILE A 25 9.97 -0.05 -1.01
CA ILE A 25 11.33 -0.55 -0.79
C ILE A 25 12.26 -0.09 -1.90
N ARG A 26 11.83 -0.21 -3.17
CA ARG A 26 12.61 0.26 -4.32
C ARG A 26 12.92 1.75 -4.23
N ALA A 27 11.94 2.57 -3.87
CA ALA A 27 12.13 4.01 -3.71
C ALA A 27 13.05 4.33 -2.53
N ALA A 28 12.93 3.59 -1.42
CA ALA A 28 13.80 3.74 -0.25
C ALA A 28 15.26 3.38 -0.59
N ILE A 29 15.50 2.28 -1.31
CA ILE A 29 16.84 1.91 -1.79
C ILE A 29 17.41 3.02 -2.69
N ALA A 30 16.60 3.57 -3.60
CA ALA A 30 17.01 4.65 -4.48
C ALA A 30 17.42 5.93 -3.73
N ARG A 31 16.79 6.22 -2.58
CA ARG A 31 17.15 7.33 -1.68
C ARG A 31 18.37 7.01 -0.81
N ALA A 32 18.41 5.81 -0.22
CA ALA A 32 19.44 5.37 0.72
C ALA A 32 20.79 5.08 0.06
N LYS A 33 20.79 4.71 -1.23
CA LYS A 33 21.98 4.27 -1.98
C LYS A 33 22.72 3.10 -1.32
N THR A 34 22.00 2.29 -0.56
CA THR A 34 22.52 1.12 0.13
C THR A 34 21.40 0.12 0.41
N THR A 35 21.79 -1.13 0.63
CA THR A 35 20.94 -2.21 1.15
C THR A 35 21.32 -2.61 2.57
N ASP A 36 22.20 -1.85 3.23
CA ASP A 36 22.52 -2.01 4.64
C ASP A 36 21.26 -1.84 5.50
N GLY A 37 21.01 -2.82 6.39
CA GLY A 37 19.74 -2.97 7.09
C GLY A 37 19.30 -1.73 7.86
N PRO A 38 20.14 -1.18 8.77
CA PRO A 38 19.80 0.04 9.52
C PRO A 38 19.51 1.24 8.61
N LYS A 39 20.37 1.52 7.63
CA LYS A 39 20.20 2.68 6.73
C LYS A 39 18.96 2.55 5.84
N LEU A 40 18.71 1.36 5.30
CA LEU A 40 17.54 1.11 4.47
C LEU A 40 16.25 1.19 5.28
N ARG A 41 16.23 0.63 6.50
CA ARG A 41 15.09 0.73 7.42
C ARG A 41 14.72 2.19 7.68
N ASP A 42 15.72 3.04 7.94
CA ASP A 42 15.49 4.46 8.23
C ASP A 42 14.94 5.19 6.99
N ALA A 43 15.44 4.85 5.80
CA ALA A 43 14.93 5.39 4.52
C ALA A 43 13.52 4.90 4.13
N ILE A 44 13.14 3.68 4.56
CA ILE A 44 11.77 3.18 4.46
C ILE A 44 10.87 4.01 5.38
N ASN A 45 11.26 4.17 6.65
CA ASN A 45 10.47 4.90 7.65
C ASN A 45 10.29 6.39 7.31
N ALA A 46 11.26 6.99 6.59
CA ALA A 46 11.15 8.35 6.08
C ALA A 46 10.13 8.51 4.93
N THR A 47 9.47 7.45 4.47
CA THR A 47 8.47 7.51 3.41
C THR A 47 7.21 8.23 3.89
N LYS A 48 6.86 9.33 3.21
CA LYS A 48 5.64 10.10 3.42
C LYS A 48 4.93 10.35 2.10
N ASN A 49 3.61 10.32 2.11
CA ASN A 49 2.75 10.65 0.97
C ASN A 49 3.08 9.86 -0.30
N PHE A 50 3.51 8.60 -0.16
CA PHE A 50 3.89 7.79 -1.31
C PHE A 50 2.65 7.27 -2.04
N PRO A 51 2.48 7.52 -3.35
CA PRO A 51 1.30 7.08 -4.09
C PRO A 51 1.35 5.57 -4.37
N GLY A 52 0.56 4.81 -3.60
CA GLY A 52 0.38 3.37 -3.78
C GLY A 52 -0.90 3.00 -4.53
N ALA A 53 -0.92 1.81 -5.14
CA ALA A 53 -2.10 1.19 -5.74
C ALA A 53 -3.21 0.92 -4.71
N ALA A 54 -2.86 0.66 -3.45
CA ALA A 54 -3.83 0.53 -2.35
C ALA A 54 -4.00 1.83 -1.55
N GLY A 55 -3.75 2.99 -2.17
CA GLY A 55 -3.82 4.31 -1.55
C GLY A 55 -2.47 4.85 -1.05
N THR A 56 -2.47 6.09 -0.57
CA THR A 56 -1.29 6.80 -0.10
C THR A 56 -0.66 6.12 1.13
N ILE A 57 0.68 6.11 1.19
CA ILE A 57 1.45 5.48 2.26
C ILE A 57 2.31 6.53 2.98
N THR A 58 2.08 6.64 4.28
CA THR A 58 2.89 7.38 5.24
C THR A 58 3.09 6.48 6.46
N PHE A 59 4.32 6.37 6.95
CA PHE A 59 4.60 5.63 8.17
C PHE A 59 4.49 6.52 9.42
N ASP A 60 3.91 5.98 10.49
CA ASP A 60 3.95 6.59 11.82
C ASP A 60 5.28 6.29 12.54
N GLU A 61 5.42 6.78 13.77
CA GLU A 61 6.59 6.59 14.63
C GLU A 61 6.87 5.12 14.96
N ASN A 62 5.81 4.30 14.96
CA ASN A 62 5.87 2.86 15.19
C ASN A 62 6.11 2.05 13.91
N ARG A 63 6.34 2.73 12.78
CA ARG A 63 6.55 2.13 11.44
C ARG A 63 5.32 1.44 10.88
N ASN A 64 4.13 1.83 11.32
CA ASN A 64 2.86 1.39 10.74
C ASN A 64 2.49 2.30 9.58
N ALA A 65 2.03 1.72 8.47
CA ALA A 65 1.45 2.49 7.39
C ALA A 65 0.06 3.00 7.81
N VAL A 66 -0.08 4.31 7.94
CA VAL A 66 -1.37 4.97 8.20
C VAL A 66 -2.17 5.00 6.90
N LYS A 67 -3.24 4.20 6.83
CA LYS A 67 -4.09 4.06 5.63
C LYS A 67 -5.57 4.08 5.98
N SER A 68 -6.40 4.53 5.04
CA SER A 68 -7.85 4.40 5.16
C SER A 68 -8.30 2.93 5.07
N ALA A 69 -9.41 2.63 5.73
CA ALA A 69 -10.07 1.33 5.67
C ALA A 69 -11.22 1.38 4.66
N VAL A 70 -11.27 0.42 3.73
CA VAL A 70 -12.37 0.28 2.77
C VAL A 70 -13.37 -0.74 3.31
N ILE A 71 -14.62 -0.29 3.53
CA ILE A 71 -15.71 -1.16 3.92
C ILE A 71 -16.40 -1.69 2.66
N LYS A 72 -16.58 -3.00 2.60
CA LYS A 72 -17.28 -3.70 1.53
C LYS A 72 -18.44 -4.49 2.11
N THR A 73 -19.50 -4.61 1.34
CA THR A 73 -20.65 -5.46 1.64
C THR A 73 -20.77 -6.57 0.61
N VAL A 74 -21.31 -7.73 1.00
CA VAL A 74 -21.57 -8.83 0.07
C VAL A 74 -22.99 -8.67 -0.48
N LYS A 75 -23.11 -8.50 -1.80
CA LYS A 75 -24.38 -8.49 -2.53
C LYS A 75 -24.32 -9.51 -3.64
N ASN A 76 -25.26 -10.46 -3.68
CA ASN A 76 -25.33 -11.52 -4.68
C ASN A 76 -24.00 -12.29 -4.85
N GLY A 77 -23.36 -12.63 -3.73
CA GLY A 77 -22.09 -13.35 -3.71
C GLY A 77 -20.86 -12.55 -4.17
N LYS A 78 -20.99 -11.23 -4.36
CA LYS A 78 -19.90 -10.34 -4.79
C LYS A 78 -19.63 -9.26 -3.74
N PHE A 79 -18.36 -8.93 -3.53
CA PHE A 79 -17.98 -7.77 -2.73
C PHE A 79 -18.29 -6.49 -3.50
N VAL A 80 -19.07 -5.59 -2.90
CA VAL A 80 -19.42 -4.28 -3.43
C VAL A 80 -18.89 -3.21 -2.46
N TYR A 81 -18.32 -2.15 -3.01
CA TYR A 81 -17.90 -0.99 -2.21
C TYR A 81 -19.08 -0.43 -1.42
N MET A 82 -18.85 -0.12 -0.15
CA MET A 82 -19.85 0.52 0.71
C MET A 82 -19.37 1.89 1.17
N ASP A 83 -18.18 1.96 1.78
CA ASP A 83 -17.66 3.20 2.33
C ASP A 83 -16.12 3.16 2.50
N THR A 84 -15.51 4.30 2.80
CA THR A 84 -14.10 4.44 3.17
C THR A 84 -13.97 5.26 4.45
N ILE A 85 -13.41 4.65 5.49
CA ILE A 85 -13.15 5.32 6.76
C ILE A 85 -11.70 5.79 6.80
N GLN A 86 -11.50 7.08 7.08
CA GLN A 86 -10.17 7.65 7.28
C GLN A 86 -9.70 7.36 8.71
N PRO A 87 -8.38 7.20 8.95
CA PRO A 87 -7.84 7.13 10.30
C PRO A 87 -8.26 8.37 11.10
N SER A 88 -8.65 8.19 12.37
CA SER A 88 -8.82 9.30 13.30
C SER A 88 -7.48 10.02 13.47
N LYS A 89 -7.52 11.36 13.54
CA LYS A 89 -6.35 12.17 13.88
C LYS A 89 -5.89 11.90 15.30
#